data_AF-A0A0F4J2L8-F1
#
_entry.id   AF-A0A0F4J2L8-F1
#
_cell.length_a   1.000
_cell.length_b   1.000
_cell.length_c   1.000
_cell.angle_alpha   90.00
_cell.angle_beta   90.00
_cell.angle_gamma   90.00
#
_symmetry.space_group_name_H-M   'P 1'
#
loop_
_entity.id
_entity.type
_entity.pdbx_description
1 polymer ?
#
loop_
_entity_poly.entity_id
_entity_poly.type
_entity_poly.pdbx_seq_one_letter_code
_entity_poly.pdbx_strand_id
1 'polypeptide(L)' 'FGHSHIPWDTTAPGGLRLLNPGSPTDRRRQPFCTFMTAVVTGGELADIRLHQLPRRG' A
#
# COMPACT_ATOMS: atom_id res chain seq x y z
N PHE A 1 6.22 -4.06 -3.23
CA PHE A 1 7.16 -3.21 -3.99
C PHE A 1 7.03 -1.76 -3.51
N GLY A 2 7.85 -0.83 -4.04
CA GLY A 2 7.91 0.56 -3.54
C GLY A 2 8.48 1.56 -4.56
N HIS A 3 9.22 2.56 -4.08
CA HIS A 3 9.94 3.62 -4.83
C HIS A 3 9.09 4.70 -5.52
N SER A 4 7.97 4.35 -6.16
CA SER A 4 7.11 5.34 -6.82
C SER A 4 6.34 6.24 -5.83
N HIS A 5 6.17 5.77 -4.59
CA HIS A 5 5.33 6.37 -3.54
C HIS A 5 3.84 6.42 -3.89
N ILE A 6 3.41 5.75 -4.98
CA ILE A 6 2.01 5.64 -5.40
C ILE A 6 1.43 4.37 -4.74
N PRO A 7 0.36 4.49 -3.92
CA PRO A 7 -0.34 3.33 -3.39
C PRO A 7 -0.82 2.42 -4.52
N TRP A 8 -0.64 1.11 -4.36
CA TRP A 8 -0.99 0.13 -5.40
C TRP A 8 -1.48 -1.16 -4.78
N ASP A 9 -2.58 -1.68 -5.30
CA ASP A 9 -3.11 -3.01 -4.99
C ASP A 9 -3.84 -3.57 -6.22
N THR A 10 -3.20 -4.48 -6.94
CA THR A 10 -3.79 -5.15 -8.10
C THR A 10 -3.31 -6.58 -8.20
N THR A 11 -4.15 -7.46 -8.71
CA THR A 11 -3.78 -8.83 -9.07
C THR A 11 -3.50 -8.91 -10.57
N ALA A 12 -2.29 -9.34 -10.94
CA ALA A 12 -1.93 -9.59 -12.32
C ALA A 12 -2.60 -10.89 -12.83
N PRO A 13 -2.77 -11.03 -14.16
CA PRO A 13 -3.10 -12.33 -14.75
C PRO A 13 -2.13 -13.41 -14.26
N GLY A 14 -2.65 -14.57 -13.82
CA GLY A 14 -1.85 -15.63 -13.19
C GLY A 14 -1.78 -15.57 -11.66
N GLY A 15 -2.45 -14.62 -11.02
CA GLY A 15 -2.71 -14.65 -9.57
C GLY A 15 -1.68 -13.94 -8.69
N LEU A 16 -0.61 -13.39 -9.27
CA LEU A 16 0.35 -12.59 -8.51
C LEU A 16 -0.27 -11.25 -8.09
N ARG A 17 -0.41 -11.03 -6.78
CA ARG A 17 -0.85 -9.75 -6.23
C ARG A 17 0.34 -8.82 -5.98
N LEU A 18 0.24 -7.60 -6.50
CA LEU A 18 1.27 -6.58 -6.38
C LEU A 18 0.80 -5.49 -5.42
N LEU A 19 1.53 -5.33 -4.31
CA LEU A 19 1.24 -4.32 -3.28
C LEU A 19 2.35 -3.28 -3.19
N ASN A 20 1.97 -2.00 -3.19
CA ASN A 20 2.83 -0.87 -2.84
C ASN A 20 2.14 -0.02 -1.77
N PRO A 21 2.72 0.13 -0.57
CA PRO A 21 2.09 0.86 0.52
C PRO A 21 2.08 2.38 0.33
N GLY A 22 2.71 2.89 -0.73
CA GLY A 22 3.01 4.31 -0.87
C GLY A 22 4.24 4.70 -0.04
N SER A 23 4.18 5.85 0.62
CA SER A 23 5.25 6.33 1.51
C SER A 23 4.67 7.05 2.72
N PRO A 24 5.12 6.71 3.95
CA PRO A 24 4.56 7.29 5.17
C PRO A 24 5.15 8.68 5.48
N THR A 25 6.24 9.08 4.85
CA THR A 25 6.98 10.30 5.17
C THR A 25 7.22 11.22 3.98
N ASP A 26 7.15 10.70 2.75
CA ASP A 26 7.31 11.49 1.52
C ASP A 26 6.18 11.14 0.54
N ARG A 27 5.12 11.95 0.48
CA ARG A 27 4.01 11.71 -0.45
C ARG A 27 4.36 12.01 -1.92
N ARG A 28 5.47 12.68 -2.22
CA ARG A 28 5.74 13.31 -3.53
C ARG A 28 4.52 14.09 -4.05
N ARG A 29 3.94 13.64 -5.18
CA ARG A 29 2.77 14.24 -5.82
C ARG A 29 1.44 13.66 -5.32
N GLN A 30 1.45 12.62 -4.49
CA GLN A 30 0.23 12.02 -3.94
C GLN A 30 -0.45 12.95 -2.93
N PRO A 31 -1.78 12.87 -2.76
CA PRO A 31 -2.52 13.75 -1.85
C PRO A 31 -2.21 13.52 -0.36
N PHE A 32 -1.84 12.29 0.03
CA PHE A 32 -1.59 11.88 1.41
C PHE A 32 -0.32 11.02 1.54
N CYS A 33 0.36 11.11 2.68
CA CYS A 33 1.29 10.05 3.10
C CYS A 33 0.49 8.81 3.47
N THR A 34 1.02 7.63 3.16
CA THR A 34 0.30 6.37 3.30
C THR A 34 1.20 5.25 3.80
N PHE A 35 0.58 4.28 4.45
CA PHE A 35 1.16 2.96 4.72
C PHE A 35 0.07 1.90 4.56
N MET A 36 0.47 0.62 4.51
CA MET A 36 -0.48 -0.49 4.33
C MET A 36 -0.27 -1.53 5.42
N THR A 37 -1.35 -2.09 5.95
CA THR A 37 -1.32 -3.28 6.80
C THR A 37 -1.87 -4.46 6.04
N ALA A 38 -1.27 -5.63 6.23
CA ALA A 38 -1.72 -6.88 5.66
C ALA A 38 -1.76 -7.97 6.73
N VAL A 39 -2.85 -8.75 6.77
CA VAL A 39 -3.01 -9.92 7.64
C VAL A 39 -2.78 -11.16 6.80
N VAL A 40 -1.85 -12.03 7.23
CA VAL A 40 -1.58 -13.31 6.58
C VAL A 40 -2.08 -14.43 7.49
N THR A 41 -2.98 -15.26 6.99
CA THR A 41 -3.55 -16.41 7.72
C THR A 41 -3.70 -17.59 6.77
N GLY A 42 -3.28 -18.78 7.20
CA GLY A 42 -3.46 -20.00 6.38
C GLY A 42 -2.75 -19.96 5.02
N GLY A 43 -1.69 -19.16 4.87
CA GLY A 43 -0.99 -18.99 3.60
C GLY A 43 -1.61 -17.95 2.65
N GLU A 44 -2.67 -17.26 3.07
CA GLU A 44 -3.38 -16.27 2.27
C GLU A 44 -3.33 -14.86 2.89
N LEU A 45 -3.46 -13.83 2.06
CA LEU A 45 -3.64 -12.44 2.48
C LEU A 45 -5.12 -12.18 2.78
N ALA A 46 -5.49 -12.23 4.07
CA ALA A 46 -6.88 -12.19 4.52
C ALA A 46 -7.47 -10.78 4.66
N ASP A 47 -6.66 -9.80 5.06
CA ASP A 47 -7.08 -8.40 5.14
C ASP A 47 -5.94 -7.50 4.67
N ILE A 48 -6.26 -6.51 3.84
CA ILE A 48 -5.32 -5.49 3.37
C ILE A 48 -6.01 -4.14 3.50
N ARG A 49 -5.34 -3.21 4.20
CA ARG A 49 -5.86 -1.86 4.40
C ARG A 49 -4.79 -0.83 4.08
N LEU A 50 -5.15 0.13 3.24
CA LEU A 50 -4.37 1.33 3.02
C LEU A 50 -4.77 2.39 4.04
N HIS A 51 -3.80 2.88 4.79
CA HIS A 51 -3.98 3.91 5.80
C HIS A 51 -3.46 5.23 5.27
N GLN A 52 -4.27 6.28 5.35
CA GLN A 52 -3.85 7.65 5.08
C GLN A 52 -3.41 8.30 6.39
N LEU A 53 -2.25 8.96 6.35
CA LEU A 53 -1.76 9.73 7.48
C LEU A 53 -2.27 11.17 7.40
N PRO A 54 -2.62 11.80 8.54
CA PRO A 54 -2.94 13.22 8.60
C PRO A 54 -1.80 14.06 8.00
N ARG A 55 -2.16 15.19 7.37
CA ARG A 55 -1.15 16.15 6.90
C ARG A 55 -0.42 16.72 8.13
N ARG A 56 0.91 16.63 8.13
CA ARG A 56 1.72 17.38 9.08
C ARG A 56 1.68 18.85 8.63
N GLY A 57 1.25 19.73 9.54
CA GLY A 57 1.28 21.18 9.36
C GLY A 57 2.69 21.72 9.29
#